data_AF-A0A6B2VCZ1-F1
#
_entry.id   AF-A0A6B2VCZ1-F1
#
_cell.length_a   1.000
_cell.length_b   1.000
_cell.length_c   1.000
_cell.angle_alpha   90.00
_cell.angle_beta   90.00
_cell.angle_gamma   90.00
#
_symmetry.space_group_name_H-M   'P 1'
#
loop_
_entity.id
_entity.type
_entity.pdbx_description
1 polymer ?
#
loop_
_entity_poly.entity_id
_entity_poly.type
_entity_poly.pdbx_seq_one_letter_code
_entity_poly.pdbx_strand_id
1 'polypeptide(L)'
;MTTPRDLLIVALDVPGTRPVEQGDLSLALAGAELADLLAAGRVALDGERVVPGSASATGDRMLDEAVAALVREAPYEPVGDWLWR
;
A
#
# COMPACT_ATOMS: atom_id res chain seq x y z
N MET A 1 -13.29 4.14 -1.55
CA MET A 1 -12.40 5.09 -0.87
C MET A 1 -11.27 4.26 -0.32
N THR A 2 -10.02 4.65 -0.57
CA THR A 2 -8.83 3.91 -0.17
C THR A 2 -8.12 4.67 0.94
N THR A 3 -7.52 3.96 1.89
CA THR A 3 -6.80 4.56 3.02
C THR A 3 -5.71 5.54 2.57
N PRO A 4 -4.90 5.27 1.51
CA PRO A 4 -3.93 6.26 0.99
C PRO A 4 -4.59 7.56 0.54
N ARG A 5 -5.73 7.49 -0.14
CA ARG A 5 -6.43 8.69 -0.61
C ARG A 5 -6.95 9.53 0.55
N ASP A 6 -7.51 8.86 1.56
CA ASP A 6 -8.03 9.53 2.74
C ASP A 6 -6.89 10.16 3.55
N LEU A 7 -5.74 9.48 3.67
CA LEU A 7 -4.54 10.02 4.31
C LEU A 7 -3.96 11.22 3.58
N LEU A 8 -3.91 11.20 2.23
CA LEU A 8 -3.46 12.35 1.45
C LEU A 8 -4.35 13.58 1.69
N ILE A 9 -5.67 13.38 1.73
CA ILE A 9 -6.62 14.47 2.02
C ILE A 9 -6.35 15.05 3.41
N VAL A 10 -6.19 14.18 4.42
CA VAL A 10 -5.88 14.63 5.79
C VAL A 10 -4.56 15.40 5.85
N ALA A 11 -3.52 14.94 5.16
CA ALA A 11 -2.22 15.60 5.15
C ALA A 11 -2.25 16.99 4.49
N LEU A 12 -3.15 17.21 3.52
CA LEU A 12 -3.30 18.48 2.81
C LEU A 12 -4.28 19.45 3.50
N ASP A 13 -5.33 18.93 4.12
CA ASP A 13 -6.47 19.72 4.61
C ASP A 13 -6.34 20.10 6.09
N VAL A 14 -5.51 19.41 6.87
CA VAL A 14 -5.30 19.68 8.29
C VAL A 14 -3.98 20.44 8.50
N PRO A 15 -4.01 21.75 8.84
CA PRO A 15 -2.79 22.49 9.11
C PRO A 15 -2.07 21.93 10.33
N GLY A 16 -0.97 21.22 10.10
CA GLY A 16 -0.08 20.75 11.16
C GLY A 16 0.84 21.87 11.66
N THR A 17 1.19 21.83 12.95
CA THR A 17 2.26 22.69 13.48
C THR A 17 3.64 22.32 12.93
N ARG A 18 3.76 21.12 12.33
CA ARG A 18 4.92 20.64 11.58
C ARG A 18 4.42 20.05 10.26
N PRO A 19 4.89 20.55 9.11
CA PRO A 19 4.62 19.92 7.82
C PRO A 19 5.11 18.48 7.81
N VAL A 20 4.38 17.59 7.13
CA VAL A 20 4.86 16.23 6.85
C VAL A 20 5.84 16.32 5.69
N GLU A 21 7.05 15.78 5.86
CA GLU A 21 8.04 15.73 4.80
C GLU A 21 7.56 14.81 3.67
N GLN A 22 7.93 15.13 2.42
CA GLN A 22 7.48 14.38 1.26
C GLN A 22 7.84 12.88 1.35
N GLY A 23 9.04 12.57 1.87
CA GLY A 23 9.47 11.17 2.05
C GLY A 23 8.61 10.41 3.07
N ASP A 24 8.29 11.03 4.20
CA ASP A 24 7.44 10.44 5.23
C ASP A 24 6.01 10.24 4.73
N LEU A 25 5.49 11.19 3.95
CA LEU A 25 4.17 11.08 3.34
C LEU A 25 4.14 9.92 2.34
N SER A 26 5.11 9.83 1.42
CA SER A 26 5.18 8.73 0.46
C SER A 26 5.24 7.37 1.15
N LEU A 27 6.05 7.23 2.21
CA LEU A 27 6.15 6.01 3.00
C LEU A 27 4.82 5.64 3.66
N ALA A 28 4.13 6.63 4.24
CA ALA A 28 2.82 6.43 4.87
C ALA A 28 1.74 6.00 3.85
N LEU A 29 1.75 6.59 2.65
CA LEU A 29 0.83 6.23 1.56
C LEU A 29 1.09 4.80 1.06
N ALA A 30 2.35 4.40 0.87
CA ALA A 30 2.72 3.05 0.48
C ALA A 30 2.30 2.00 1.53
N GLY A 31 2.47 2.31 2.82
CA GLY A 31 2.02 1.46 3.93
C GLY A 31 0.49 1.34 3.99
N ALA A 32 -0.23 2.43 3.75
CA ALA A 32 -1.68 2.42 3.69
C ALA A 32 -2.22 1.62 2.49
N GLU A 33 -1.52 1.64 1.36
CA GLU A 33 -1.88 0.82 0.20
C GLU A 33 -1.72 -0.67 0.52
N LEU A 34 -0.59 -1.05 1.14
CA LEU A 34 -0.38 -2.43 1.58
C LEU A 34 -1.45 -2.88 2.59
N ALA A 35 -1.84 -2.01 3.51
CA ALA A 35 -2.91 -2.30 4.47
C ALA A 35 -4.27 -2.55 3.78
N ASP A 36 -4.62 -1.75 2.78
CA ASP A 36 -5.84 -1.94 1.99
C ASP A 36 -5.80 -3.26 1.20
N LEU A 37 -4.64 -3.62 0.62
CA LEU A 37 -4.48 -4.89 -0.09
C LEU A 37 -4.60 -6.10 0.83
N LEU A 38 -4.05 -6.02 2.05
CA LEU A 38 -4.20 -7.04 3.09
C LEU A 38 -5.65 -7.18 3.54
N ALA A 39 -6.34 -6.06 3.79
CA ALA A 39 -7.75 -6.05 4.17
C ALA A 39 -8.65 -6.63 3.07
N ALA A 40 -8.31 -6.38 1.80
CA ALA A 40 -8.98 -6.96 0.64
C ALA A 40 -8.58 -8.42 0.35
N GLY A 41 -7.65 -9.01 1.11
CA GLY A 41 -7.17 -10.37 0.91
C GLY A 41 -6.47 -10.58 -0.45
N ARG A 42 -5.95 -9.51 -1.05
CA ARG A 42 -5.23 -9.55 -2.34
C ARG A 42 -3.77 -9.89 -2.19
N VAL A 43 -3.23 -9.63 -1.02
CA VAL A 43 -1.92 -10.07 -0.56
C VAL A 43 -2.05 -10.62 0.85
N ALA A 44 -1.08 -11.42 1.26
CA ALA A 44 -0.88 -11.82 2.64
C ALA A 44 0.58 -11.57 3.04
N LEU A 45 0.89 -11.74 4.32
CA LEU A 45 2.27 -11.70 4.82
C LEU A 45 2.74 -13.10 5.19
N ASP A 46 3.93 -13.46 4.72
CA ASP A 46 4.72 -14.59 5.21
C ASP A 46 6.01 -14.06 5.84
N GLY A 47 5.99 -13.91 7.16
CA GLY A 47 7.03 -13.16 7.89
C GLY A 47 7.09 -11.70 7.41
N GLU A 48 8.24 -11.31 6.86
CA GLU A 48 8.46 -9.96 6.30
C GLU A 48 8.23 -9.88 4.79
N ARG A 49 7.64 -10.91 4.16
CA ARG A 49 7.42 -10.95 2.71
C ARG A 49 5.95 -10.77 2.36
N VAL A 50 5.69 -10.01 1.30
CA VAL A 50 4.36 -9.84 0.71
C VAL A 50 4.12 -10.97 -0.27
N VAL A 51 3.14 -11.83 0.00
CA VAL A 51 2.80 -12.97 -0.86
C VAL A 51 1.46 -12.75 -1.57
N PRO A 52 1.29 -13.25 -2.81
CA PRO A 52 0.02 -13.12 -3.52
C PRO A 52 -1.15 -13.77 -2.77
N GLY A 53 -2.27 -13.05 -2.68
CA GLY A 53 -3.53 -13.52 -2.11
C GLY A 53 -4.54 -13.89 -3.18
N SER A 54 -5.82 -13.58 -2.94
CA SER A 54 -6.93 -13.93 -3.84
C SER A 54 -6.82 -13.25 -5.21
N ALA A 55 -7.19 -13.98 -6.27
CA ALA A 55 -7.11 -13.51 -7.66
C ALA A 55 -8.32 -12.65 -8.10
N SER A 56 -9.33 -12.50 -7.25
CA SER A 56 -10.53 -11.70 -7.54
C SER A 56 -10.20 -10.21 -7.54
N ALA A 57 -10.69 -9.48 -8.54
CA ALA A 57 -10.52 -8.03 -8.62
C ALA A 57 -11.12 -7.35 -7.36
N THR A 58 -10.47 -6.29 -6.87
CA THR A 58 -10.99 -5.50 -5.74
C THR A 58 -12.19 -4.65 -6.18
N GLY A 59 -12.33 -4.39 -7.49
CA GLY A 59 -13.25 -3.39 -8.01
C GLY A 59 -12.73 -1.96 -7.81
N ASP A 60 -11.53 -1.81 -7.24
CA ASP A 60 -10.82 -0.54 -7.11
C ASP A 60 -9.60 -0.58 -8.03
N ARG A 61 -9.62 0.28 -9.04
CA ARG A 61 -8.56 0.32 -10.06
C ARG A 61 -7.17 0.57 -9.47
N MET A 62 -7.06 1.42 -8.44
CA MET A 62 -5.78 1.75 -7.83
C MET A 62 -5.19 0.50 -7.17
N LEU A 63 -6.00 -0.22 -6.38
CA LEU A 63 -5.59 -1.46 -5.75
C LEU A 63 -5.32 -2.58 -6.76
N ASP A 64 -6.10 -2.66 -7.84
CA ASP A 64 -5.88 -3.66 -8.90
C ASP A 64 -4.56 -3.40 -9.67
N GLU A 65 -4.19 -2.14 -9.91
CA GLU A 65 -2.91 -1.76 -10.50
C GLU A 65 -1.73 -2.09 -9.57
N ALA A 66 -1.87 -1.85 -8.25
CA ALA A 66 -0.87 -2.23 -7.26
C ALA A 66 -0.63 -3.76 -7.24
N VAL A 67 -1.70 -4.56 -7.24
CA VAL A 67 -1.60 -6.04 -7.31
C VAL A 67 -0.99 -6.52 -8.63
N ALA A 68 -1.26 -5.81 -9.74
CA ALA A 68 -0.70 -6.18 -11.03
C ALA A 68 0.83 -6.11 -11.04
N ALA A 69 1.42 -5.29 -10.17
CA ALA A 69 2.85 -5.09 -10.11
C ALA A 69 3.55 -5.86 -8.97
N LEU A 70 2.82 -6.73 -8.26
CA LEU A 70 3.37 -7.63 -7.24
C LEU A 70 4.27 -8.71 -7.87
N VAL A 71 5.37 -9.05 -7.21
CA VAL A 71 6.17 -10.23 -7.56
C VAL A 71 5.41 -11.51 -7.19
N ARG A 72 4.97 -12.28 -8.20
CA ARG A 72 4.17 -13.50 -8.00
C ARG A 72 4.95 -14.81 -7.95
N GLU A 73 6.25 -14.76 -8.20
CA GLU A 73 7.12 -15.93 -8.15
C GLU A 73 8.10 -15.80 -6.98
N ALA A 74 8.45 -16.93 -6.35
CA ALA A 74 9.45 -16.92 -5.31
C ALA A 74 10.85 -16.56 -5.90
N PRO A 75 11.65 -15.74 -5.21
CA PRO A 75 11.42 -15.18 -3.87
C PRO A 75 10.48 -13.96 -3.90
N TYR A 76 9.44 -13.99 -3.07
CA TYR A 76 8.52 -12.87 -2.89
C TYR A 76 9.19 -11.63 -2.32
N GLU A 77 8.69 -10.45 -2.65
CA GLU A 77 9.28 -9.19 -2.20
C GLU A 77 9.12 -8.97 -0.69
N PRO A 78 10.14 -8.45 0.01
CA PRO A 78 9.99 -8.03 1.39
C PRO A 78 9.12 -6.76 1.48
N VAL A 79 8.44 -6.58 2.62
CA VAL A 79 7.64 -5.38 2.91
C VAL A 79 8.48 -4.10 2.76
N GLY A 80 9.75 -4.14 3.15
CA GLY A 80 10.66 -3.01 2.98
C GLY A 80 10.79 -2.56 1.53
N ASP A 81 10.94 -3.49 0.59
CA ASP A 81 11.09 -3.15 -0.83
C ASP A 81 9.79 -2.58 -1.41
N TRP A 82 8.63 -3.11 -0.99
CA TRP A 82 7.31 -2.56 -1.33
C TRP A 82 7.17 -1.09 -0.89
N LEU A 83 7.58 -0.79 0.34
CA LEU A 83 7.43 0.54 0.94
C LEU A 83 8.31 1.62 0.29
N TRP A 84 9.38 1.22 -0.41
CA TRP A 84 10.36 2.11 -1.03
C TRP A 84 10.34 2.08 -2.57
N ARG A 85 9.27 1.55 -3.16
CA ARG A 85 9.08 1.44 -4.61
C ARG A 85 8.90 2.78 -5.33
#